data_AF-A0A7K0Q4S9-F1
#
_entry.id   AF-A0A7K0Q4S9-F1
#
_cell.length_a   1.000
_cell.length_b   1.000
_cell.length_c   1.000
_cell.angle_alpha   90.00
_cell.angle_beta   90.00
_cell.angle_gamma   90.00
#
_symmetry.space_group_name_H-M   'P 1'
#
loop_
_entity.id
_entity.type
_entity.pdbx_description
1 polymer ?
#
loop_
_entity_poly.entity_id
_entity_poly.type
_entity_poly.pdbx_seq_one_letter_code
_entity_poly.pdbx_strand_id
1 'polypeptide(L)'
;TALHIDTGVTTVFVYDGYPGGAGFAQHGFDIARQWLTATRDLIRECRCREGCPSCIQSPKCGNGNNPLDKAAAIRILTELLRNSTD
;
A
#
# COMPACT_ATOMS: atom_id res chain seq x y z
N THR A 1 10.92 13.86 -2.16
CA THR A 1 9.86 12.85 -2.31
C THR A 1 9.00 13.21 -3.50
N ALA A 2 8.55 12.25 -4.30
CA ALA A 2 7.63 12.53 -5.40
C ALA A 2 6.29 13.03 -4.84
N LEU A 3 5.84 14.21 -5.27
CA LEU A 3 4.54 14.77 -4.93
C LEU A 3 3.64 14.67 -6.16
N HIS A 4 2.37 14.35 -5.95
CA HIS A 4 1.40 14.34 -7.03
C HIS A 4 0.91 15.76 -7.32
N ILE A 5 1.00 16.19 -8.59
CA ILE A 5 0.76 17.57 -9.03
C ILE A 5 -0.59 18.13 -8.55
N ASP A 6 -1.65 17.32 -8.61
CA ASP A 6 -3.00 17.80 -8.26
C ASP A 6 -3.27 17.82 -6.75
N THR A 7 -2.58 16.96 -5.98
CA THR A 7 -2.85 16.84 -4.53
C THR A 7 -1.83 17.59 -3.68
N GLY A 8 -0.68 17.97 -4.26
CA GLY A 8 0.42 18.61 -3.54
C GLY A 8 1.14 17.73 -2.51
N VAL A 9 0.68 16.49 -2.30
CA VAL A 9 1.20 15.55 -1.30
C VAL A 9 1.65 14.23 -1.93
N THR A 10 2.26 13.36 -1.12
CA THR A 10 2.55 11.98 -1.52
C THR A 10 1.24 11.19 -1.57
N THR A 11 0.92 10.62 -2.73
CA THR A 11 -0.39 10.00 -2.97
C THR A 11 -0.22 8.63 -3.62
N VAL A 12 -0.96 7.64 -3.11
CA VAL A 12 -1.08 6.29 -3.69
C VAL A 12 -2.49 6.13 -4.20
N PHE A 13 -2.63 5.71 -5.46
CA PHE A 13 -3.93 5.46 -6.08
C PHE A 13 -4.15 3.96 -6.27
N VAL A 14 -5.36 3.50 -5.98
CA VAL A 14 -5.85 2.15 -6.28
C VAL A 14 -7.02 2.29 -7.24
N TYR A 15 -6.96 1.60 -8.38
CA TYR A 15 -7.98 1.68 -9.42
C TYR A 15 -8.16 0.32 -10.10
N ASP A 16 -9.32 0.11 -10.70
CA ASP A 16 -9.61 -1.10 -11.47
C ASP A 16 -8.90 -1.03 -12.82
N GLY A 17 -8.09 -2.05 -13.14
CA GLY A 17 -7.45 -2.16 -14.46
C GLY A 17 -8.41 -2.55 -15.59
N TYR A 18 -9.67 -2.88 -15.26
CA TYR A 18 -10.69 -3.26 -16.24
C TYR A 18 -11.37 -2.01 -16.86
N PRO A 19 -11.49 -1.91 -18.19
CA PRO A 19 -12.18 -0.79 -18.82
C PRO A 19 -13.61 -0.61 -18.32
N GLY A 20 -13.96 0.59 -17.86
CA GLY A 20 -15.28 0.90 -17.28
C GLY A 20 -15.42 0.57 -15.79
N GLY A 21 -14.40 -0.05 -15.17
CA GLY A 21 -14.42 -0.42 -13.75
C GLY A 21 -15.10 -1.77 -13.50
N ALA A 22 -14.64 -2.47 -12.46
CA ALA A 22 -15.19 -3.73 -11.98
C ALA A 22 -15.77 -3.60 -10.55
N GLY A 23 -15.57 -2.46 -9.90
CA GLY A 23 -16.05 -2.17 -8.55
C GLY A 23 -15.08 -2.57 -7.43
N PHE A 24 -13.89 -3.10 -7.74
CA PHE A 24 -12.95 -3.53 -6.71
C PHE A 24 -12.34 -2.35 -5.95
N ALA A 25 -11.97 -1.29 -6.64
CA ALA A 25 -11.47 -0.07 -6.02
C ALA A 25 -12.53 0.60 -5.12
N GLN A 26 -13.80 0.60 -5.54
CA GLN A 26 -14.90 1.14 -4.74
C GLN A 26 -15.13 0.30 -3.47
N HIS A 27 -15.29 -1.01 -3.61
CA HIS A 27 -15.42 -1.88 -2.46
C HIS A 27 -14.21 -1.78 -1.52
N GLY A 28 -13.00 -1.75 -2.09
CA GLY A 28 -11.75 -1.58 -1.36
C GLY A 28 -11.66 -0.27 -0.59
N PHE A 29 -12.28 0.80 -1.09
CA PHE A 29 -12.42 2.07 -0.37
C PHE A 29 -13.32 1.91 0.85
N ASP A 30 -14.48 1.27 0.70
CA ASP A 30 -15.44 1.04 1.79
C ASP A 30 -14.85 0.19 2.93
N ILE A 31 -13.90 -0.72 2.61
CA ILE A 31 -13.22 -1.57 3.60
C ILE A 31 -11.72 -1.23 3.77
N ALA A 32 -11.31 -0.02 3.42
CA ALA A 32 -9.89 0.36 3.34
C ALA A 32 -9.12 0.10 4.65
N ARG A 33 -9.75 0.36 5.80
CA ARG A 33 -9.16 0.12 7.12
C ARG A 33 -8.82 -1.36 7.35
N GLN A 34 -9.67 -2.28 6.90
CA GLN A 34 -9.43 -3.72 7.00
C GLN A 34 -8.27 -4.14 6.09
N TRP A 35 -8.25 -3.65 4.85
CA TRP A 35 -7.17 -3.92 3.89
C TRP A 35 -5.81 -3.41 4.36
N LEU A 36 -5.76 -2.17 4.85
CA LEU A 36 -4.52 -1.59 5.38
C LEU A 36 -4.01 -2.35 6.62
N THR A 37 -4.94 -2.79 7.49
CA THR A 37 -4.62 -3.62 8.66
C THR A 37 -4.01 -4.96 8.23
N ALA A 38 -4.68 -5.69 7.34
CA ALA A 38 -4.19 -6.96 6.81
C ALA A 38 -2.82 -6.81 6.12
N THR A 39 -2.61 -5.73 5.37
CA THR A 39 -1.33 -5.43 4.70
C THR A 39 -0.21 -5.20 5.72
N ARG A 40 -0.46 -4.37 6.74
CA ARG A 40 0.52 -4.11 7.82
C ARG A 40 0.89 -5.40 8.54
N ASP A 41 -0.11 -6.21 8.87
CA ASP A 41 0.07 -7.44 9.65
C ASP A 41 0.85 -8.49 8.85
N LEU A 42 0.55 -8.66 7.55
CA LEU A 42 1.34 -9.48 6.62
C LEU A 42 2.83 -9.08 6.61
N ILE A 43 3.10 -7.78 6.48
CA ILE A 43 4.48 -7.28 6.44
C ILE A 43 5.18 -7.51 7.79
N ARG A 44 4.48 -7.26 8.91
CA ARG A 44 5.01 -7.43 10.27
C ARG A 44 5.33 -8.89 10.60
N GLU A 45 4.47 -9.81 10.19
CA GLU A 45 4.59 -11.25 10.48
C GLU A 45 5.63 -11.97 9.61
N CYS A 46 5.94 -11.40 8.44
CA CYS A 46 6.99 -11.92 7.58
C CYS A 46 8.34 -11.97 8.30
N ARG A 47 9.03 -13.12 8.27
CA ARG A 47 10.31 -13.33 8.98
C ARG A 47 11.53 -12.72 8.28
N CYS A 48 11.38 -12.13 7.09
CA CYS A 48 12.50 -11.51 6.37
C CYS A 48 12.97 -10.22 7.06
N ARG A 49 14.25 -9.87 6.88
CA ARG A 49 14.83 -8.65 7.47
C ARG A 49 14.53 -7.40 6.65
N GLU A 50 14.82 -7.44 5.36
CA GLU A 50 14.86 -6.23 4.51
C GLU A 50 13.65 -6.09 3.58
N GLY A 51 12.95 -7.19 3.32
CA GLY A 51 11.87 -7.27 2.34
C GLY A 51 12.03 -8.48 1.44
N CYS A 52 10.91 -9.07 1.01
CA CYS A 52 10.93 -10.25 0.13
C CYS A 52 9.65 -10.31 -0.72
N PRO A 53 9.59 -11.23 -1.71
CA PRO A 53 8.40 -11.46 -2.55
C PRO A 53 7.11 -11.73 -1.77
N SER A 54 7.21 -12.19 -0.52
CA SER A 54 6.06 -12.50 0.32
C SER A 54 5.53 -11.32 1.15
N CYS A 55 6.17 -10.15 1.12
CA CYS A 55 5.73 -9.00 1.94
C CYS A 55 5.69 -7.66 1.22
N ILE A 56 6.83 -7.15 0.72
CA ILE A 56 6.94 -5.78 0.20
C ILE A 56 7.49 -5.70 -1.22
N GLN A 57 7.80 -6.83 -1.85
CA GLN A 57 8.16 -6.87 -3.26
C GLN A 57 6.95 -7.26 -4.10
N SER A 58 6.86 -6.67 -5.30
CA SER A 58 5.85 -7.03 -6.29
C SER A 58 6.52 -7.48 -7.60
N PRO A 59 6.04 -8.57 -8.23
CA PRO A 59 6.51 -8.96 -9.57
C PRO A 59 6.06 -7.97 -10.67
N LYS A 60 5.18 -7.02 -10.35
CA LYS A 60 4.71 -5.96 -11.26
C LYS A 60 5.37 -4.61 -10.98
N CYS A 61 6.41 -4.57 -10.13
CA CYS A 61 7.07 -3.33 -9.75
C CYS A 61 7.91 -2.76 -10.90
N GLY A 62 7.51 -1.62 -11.47
CA GLY A 62 8.18 -1.02 -12.63
C GLY A 62 9.58 -0.47 -12.37
N ASN A 63 9.96 -0.23 -11.12
CA ASN A 63 11.29 0.24 -10.73
C ASN A 63 12.20 -0.87 -10.16
N GLY A 64 11.81 -2.14 -10.34
CA GLY A 64 12.62 -3.27 -9.88
C GLY A 64 12.71 -3.43 -8.37
N ASN A 65 11.69 -2.99 -7.63
CA ASN A 65 11.63 -3.09 -6.17
C ASN A 65 12.78 -2.33 -5.47
N ASN A 66 13.18 -1.16 -6.00
CA ASN A 66 14.23 -0.33 -5.40
C ASN A 66 13.89 1.17 -5.51
N PRO A 67 13.92 1.94 -4.40
CA PRO A 67 14.22 1.51 -3.02
C PRO A 67 13.06 0.76 -2.33
N LEU A 68 13.38 -0.10 -1.38
CA LEU A 68 12.43 -0.77 -0.47
C LEU A 68 12.91 -0.71 0.98
N ASP A 69 11.96 -0.50 1.89
CA ASP A 69 12.23 -0.51 3.33
C ASP A 69 11.01 -1.07 4.09
N LYS A 70 11.20 -2.26 4.68
CA LYS A 70 10.18 -2.97 5.45
C LYS A 70 9.72 -2.19 6.68
N ALA A 71 10.67 -1.59 7.41
CA ALA A 71 10.36 -0.86 8.64
C ALA A 71 9.60 0.43 8.32
N ALA A 72 9.99 1.14 7.27
CA ALA A 72 9.27 2.31 6.78
C ALA A 72 7.84 1.95 6.33
N ALA A 73 7.66 0.84 5.61
CA ALA A 73 6.33 0.38 5.19
C ALA A 73 5.39 0.15 6.39
N ILE A 74 5.87 -0.55 7.43
CA ILE A 74 5.11 -0.76 8.67
C ILE A 74 4.77 0.57 9.34
N ARG A 75 5.72 1.51 9.42
CA ARG A 75 5.49 2.83 10.02
C ARG A 75 4.41 3.63 9.27
N ILE A 76 4.49 3.69 7.95
CA ILE A 76 3.52 4.42 7.12
C ILE A 76 2.12 3.82 7.28
N LEU A 77 1.98 2.49 7.16
CA LEU A 77 0.70 1.81 7.32
C LEU A 77 0.12 2.01 8.73
N THR A 78 0.98 2.00 9.76
CA THR A 78 0.55 2.29 11.13
C THR A 78 0.02 3.71 11.26
N GLU A 79 0.66 4.69 10.64
CA GLU A 79 0.21 6.08 10.68
C GLU A 79 -1.10 6.29 9.92
N LEU A 80 -1.25 5.67 8.74
CA LEU A 80 -2.50 5.70 7.99
C LEU A 80 -3.67 5.12 8.79
N LEU A 81 -3.43 4.03 9.54
CA LEU A 81 -4.44 3.41 10.40
C LEU A 81 -4.75 4.20 11.68
N ARG A 82 -3.85 5.07 12.15
CA ARG A 82 -4.15 6.00 13.25
C ARG A 82 -5.05 7.15 12.81
N ASN A 83 -4.88 7.59 11.56
CA ASN A 83 -5.59 8.75 11.01
C ASN A 83 -6.82 8.38 10.16
N SER A 84 -7.08 7.10 9.90
CA SER A 84 -8.32 6.67 9.27
C SER A 84 -9.45 6.68 10.30
N THR A 85 -10.49 7.48 10.04
CA THR A 85 -11.77 7.38 10.72
C THR A 85 -12.43 6.03 10.38
N ASP A 86 -13.30 5.54 11.28
CA ASP A 86 -14.06 4.30 11.08
C ASP A 86 -15.00 4.37 9.87
#